data_AF-A0A5C1YC47-F1
#
_entry.id   AF-A0A5C1YC47-F1
#
_cell.length_a   1.000
_cell.length_b   1.000
_cell.length_c   1.000
_cell.angle_alpha   90.00
_cell.angle_beta   90.00
_cell.angle_gamma   90.00
#
_symmetry.space_group_name_H-M   'P 1'
#
loop_
_entity.id
_entity.type
_entity.pdbx_description
1 polymer ?
#
loop_
_entity_poly.entity_id
_entity_poly.type
_entity_poly.pdbx_seq_one_letter_code
_entity_poly.pdbx_strand_id
1 'polypeptide(L)'
;MYCPFCRHPDSRVIDSRTSDDGLSIRRRRQCPECGRRFSTTETASLSVIKRSGVVEPFSREKVVLGVRKACQGRPVTDSDLAVLAQKVEETIRSTGASQIDANDIGLAVLPPLRELDEVAYLRFASVYQAFDSLDDFESAIGQLRAEHGRLPARPVE
;
A
#
# COMPACT_ATOMS: atom_id res chain seq x y z
N MET A 1 -24.11 8.27 13.98
CA MET A 1 -23.21 7.15 14.36
C MET A 1 -23.51 6.82 15.80
N TYR A 2 -23.83 5.56 16.09
CA TYR A 2 -24.38 5.14 17.38
C TYR A 2 -23.38 5.26 18.54
N CYS A 3 -23.84 5.72 19.70
CA CYS A 3 -23.08 5.69 20.94
C CYS A 3 -22.83 4.24 21.38
N PRO A 4 -21.58 3.81 21.62
CA PRO A 4 -21.28 2.41 21.99
C PRO A 4 -21.82 2.01 23.36
N PHE A 5 -22.25 2.97 24.19
CA PHE A 5 -22.69 2.72 25.56
C PHE A 5 -24.20 2.68 25.74
N CYS A 6 -24.95 3.49 25.00
CA CYS A 6 -26.41 3.61 25.13
C CYS A 6 -27.15 3.46 23.80
N ARG A 7 -26.43 3.27 22.69
CA ARG A 7 -26.99 3.13 21.33
C ARG A 7 -27.81 4.33 20.84
N HIS A 8 -27.66 5.50 21.45
CA HIS A 8 -28.18 6.75 20.90
C HIS A 8 -27.63 6.99 19.48
N PRO A 9 -28.43 7.38 18.49
CA PRO A 9 -27.98 7.53 17.09
C PRO A 9 -26.99 8.68 16.87
N ASP A 10 -26.94 9.64 17.78
CA ASP A 10 -26.15 10.86 17.65
C ASP A 10 -24.94 10.94 18.58
N SER A 11 -23.94 11.69 18.13
CA SER A 11 -22.76 12.04 18.91
C SER A 11 -22.16 13.34 18.41
N ARG A 12 -21.60 14.13 19.34
CA ARG A 12 -20.94 15.40 19.06
C ARG A 12 -19.43 15.21 18.96
N VAL A 13 -18.79 15.69 17.90
CA VAL A 13 -17.33 15.74 17.78
C VAL A 13 -16.79 16.83 18.70
N ILE A 14 -15.84 16.47 19.57
CA ILE A 14 -15.17 17.39 20.52
C ILE A 14 -13.77 17.75 20.03
N ASP A 15 -13.02 16.75 19.55
CA ASP A 15 -11.63 16.89 19.14
C ASP A 15 -11.42 16.07 17.87
N SER A 16 -10.62 16.57 16.93
CA SER A 16 -10.25 15.85 15.71
C SER A 16 -8.74 15.95 15.54
N ARG A 17 -8.07 14.79 15.42
CA ARG A 17 -6.63 14.68 15.18
C ARG A 17 -6.40 13.83 13.95
N THR A 18 -5.48 14.25 13.11
CA THR A 18 -4.93 13.37 12.06
C THR A 18 -3.96 12.39 12.72
N SER A 19 -4.05 11.12 12.39
CA SER A 19 -3.09 10.09 12.83
C SER A 19 -1.70 10.36 12.27
N ASP A 20 -0.67 9.79 12.89
CA ASP A 20 0.74 9.98 12.51
C ASP A 20 1.04 9.54 11.07
N ASP A 21 0.24 8.62 10.52
CA ASP A 21 0.31 8.20 9.13
C ASP A 21 -0.36 9.17 8.15
N GLY A 22 -1.08 10.19 8.63
CA GLY A 22 -1.81 11.15 7.79
C GLY A 22 -3.07 10.59 7.13
N LEU A 23 -3.34 9.29 7.27
CA LEU A 23 -4.34 8.56 6.47
C LEU A 23 -5.67 8.39 7.19
N SER A 24 -5.69 8.59 8.50
CA SER A 24 -6.89 8.46 9.31
C SER A 24 -7.08 9.67 10.22
N ILE A 25 -8.34 10.03 10.43
CA ILE A 25 -8.75 11.07 11.36
C ILE A 25 -9.33 10.39 12.59
N ARG A 26 -8.64 10.54 13.71
CA ARG A 26 -9.17 10.14 15.02
C ARG A 26 -10.02 11.26 15.57
N ARG A 27 -11.33 11.04 15.70
CA ARG A 27 -12.27 11.99 16.31
C ARG A 27 -12.66 11.54 17.71
N ARG A 28 -12.53 12.42 18.70
CA ARG A 28 -13.11 12.23 20.04
C ARG A 28 -14.53 12.74 20.00
N ARG A 29 -15.48 11.88 20.36
CA ARG A 29 -16.92 12.15 20.33
C ARG A 29 -17.52 12.04 21.73
N GLN A 30 -18.62 12.75 21.98
CA GLN A 30 -19.42 12.66 23.19
C GLN A 30 -20.89 12.39 22.84
N CYS A 31 -21.50 11.46 23.57
CA CYS A 31 -22.93 11.21 23.47
C CYS A 31 -23.72 12.33 24.16
N PRO A 32 -24.72 12.96 23.50
CA PRO A 32 -25.58 13.95 24.14
C PRO A 32 -26.52 13.33 25.18
N GLU A 33 -26.91 12.05 25.03
CA GLU A 33 -27.84 11.37 25.94
C GLU A 33 -27.16 10.91 27.24
N CYS A 34 -26.04 10.17 27.15
CA CYS A 34 -25.39 9.58 28.32
C CYS A 34 -24.10 10.30 28.77
N GLY A 35 -23.70 11.36 28.08
CA GLY A 35 -22.51 12.19 28.41
C GLY A 35 -21.15 11.51 28.21
N ARG A 36 -21.10 10.20 27.93
CA ARG A 36 -19.86 9.43 27.78
C ARG A 36 -19.09 9.82 26.52
N ARG A 37 -17.76 9.77 26.62
CA ARG A 37 -16.83 10.07 25.53
C ARG A 37 -16.26 8.79 24.92
N PHE A 38 -16.09 8.78 23.61
CA PHE A 38 -15.47 7.68 22.86
C PHE A 38 -14.65 8.23 21.69
N SER A 39 -13.76 7.42 21.11
CA SER A 39 -12.99 7.80 19.92
C SER A 39 -13.43 6.99 18.72
N THR A 40 -13.46 7.62 17.55
CA THR A 40 -13.74 6.98 16.27
C THR A 40 -12.59 7.27 15.33
N THR A 41 -12.19 6.28 14.54
CA THR A 41 -11.17 6.45 13.49
C THR A 41 -11.88 6.46 12.15
N GLU A 42 -11.81 7.58 11.44
CA GLU A 42 -12.35 7.75 10.09
C GLU A 42 -11.17 7.68 9.12
N THR A 43 -11.15 6.69 8.23
CA THR A 43 -10.11 6.54 7.20
C THR A 43 -10.76 6.80 5.85
N ALA A 44 -10.09 7.54 4.97
CA ALA A 44 -10.54 7.65 3.58
C ALA A 44 -10.57 6.25 2.95
N SER A 45 -11.77 5.78 2.58
CA SER A 45 -11.97 4.45 2.03
C SER A 45 -11.27 4.35 0.67
N LEU A 46 -10.30 3.44 0.58
CA LEU A 46 -9.68 3.03 -0.68
C LEU A 46 -10.14 1.60 -0.95
N SER A 47 -10.78 1.41 -2.09
CA SER A 47 -11.27 0.10 -2.53
C SER A 47 -10.49 -0.40 -3.73
N VAL A 48 -10.39 -1.71 -3.84
CA VAL A 48 -9.67 -2.41 -4.90
C VAL A 48 -10.66 -3.20 -5.73
N ILE A 49 -10.66 -2.97 -7.04
CA ILE A 49 -11.41 -3.74 -8.01
C ILE A 49 -10.53 -4.90 -8.46
N LYS A 50 -10.95 -6.13 -8.16
CA LYS A 50 -10.24 -7.35 -8.59
C LYS A 50 -10.52 -7.63 -10.06
N ARG A 51 -9.66 -8.44 -10.68
CA ARG A 51 -9.87 -8.96 -12.05
C ARG A 51 -11.19 -9.71 -12.22
N SER A 52 -11.73 -10.29 -11.14
CA SER A 52 -13.05 -10.93 -11.10
C SER A 52 -14.23 -9.94 -11.08
N GLY A 53 -13.98 -8.63 -10.97
CA GLY A 53 -14.98 -7.59 -10.75
C GLY A 53 -15.36 -7.39 -9.27
N VAL A 54 -14.85 -8.23 -8.36
CA VAL A 54 -15.12 -8.10 -6.91
C VAL A 54 -14.43 -6.85 -6.36
N VAL A 55 -15.18 -6.04 -5.63
CA VAL A 55 -14.65 -4.87 -4.92
C VAL A 55 -14.40 -5.21 -3.47
N GLU A 56 -13.19 -4.93 -2.98
CA GLU A 56 -12.83 -5.13 -1.58
C GLU A 56 -12.02 -3.93 -1.02
N PRO A 57 -11.93 -3.76 0.31
CA PRO A 57 -11.06 -2.75 0.89
C PRO A 57 -9.58 -3.01 0.55
N PHE A 58 -8.82 -1.95 0.30
CA PHE A 58 -7.36 -2.03 0.19
C PHE A 58 -6.75 -2.56 1.49
N SER A 59 -5.74 -3.43 1.36
CA SER A 59 -5.01 -4.01 2.49
C SER A 59 -3.53 -4.09 2.18
N ARG A 60 -2.71 -3.45 3.02
CA ARG A 60 -1.23 -3.55 2.97
C ARG A 60 -0.77 -5.00 3.10
N GLU A 61 -1.43 -5.80 3.93
CA GLU A 61 -1.10 -7.21 4.14
C GLU A 61 -1.21 -8.00 2.83
N LYS A 62 -2.24 -7.73 2.02
CA LYS A 62 -2.39 -8.37 0.71
C LYS A 62 -1.31 -7.94 -0.28
N VAL A 63 -0.84 -6.69 -0.21
CA VAL A 63 0.32 -6.23 -0.99
C VAL A 63 1.56 -6.99 -0.58
N VAL A 64 1.86 -7.05 0.73
CA VAL A 64 3.01 -7.80 1.26
C VAL A 64 2.97 -9.26 0.83
N LEU A 65 1.82 -9.93 0.95
CA LEU A 65 1.66 -11.32 0.52
C LEU A 65 1.91 -11.50 -0.99
N GLY A 66 1.44 -10.58 -1.82
CA GLY A 66 1.66 -10.60 -3.27
C GLY A 66 3.14 -10.44 -3.64
N VAL A 67 3.86 -9.56 -2.95
CA VAL A 67 5.28 -9.29 -3.20
C VAL A 67 6.20 -10.36 -2.63
N ARG A 68 5.82 -10.98 -1.49
CA ARG A 68 6.64 -11.96 -0.77
C ARG A 68 7.11 -13.11 -1.66
N LYS A 69 6.29 -13.56 -2.61
CA LYS A 69 6.67 -14.63 -3.54
C LYS A 69 7.86 -14.24 -4.43
N ALA A 70 7.92 -13.00 -4.90
CA ALA A 70 9.03 -12.50 -5.72
C ALA A 70 10.33 -12.37 -4.90
N CYS A 71 10.21 -12.01 -3.62
CA CYS A 71 11.33 -11.84 -2.67
C CYS A 71 11.88 -13.16 -2.09
N GLN A 72 11.36 -14.34 -2.46
CA GLN A 72 11.85 -15.60 -1.90
C GLN A 72 13.34 -15.84 -2.19
N GLY A 73 14.11 -16.10 -1.12
CA GLY A 73 15.56 -16.32 -1.19
C GLY A 73 16.38 -15.04 -1.44
N ARG A 74 15.79 -13.85 -1.26
CA ARG A 74 16.45 -12.54 -1.36
C ARG A 74 16.69 -11.96 0.04
N PRO A 75 17.68 -11.06 0.22
CA PRO A 75 17.94 -10.38 1.49
C PRO A 75 16.91 -9.27 1.73
N VAL A 76 15.63 -9.63 1.83
CA VAL A 76 14.51 -8.71 2.04
C VAL A 76 13.78 -9.12 3.31
N THR A 77 13.69 -8.21 4.28
CA THR A 77 13.06 -8.45 5.57
C THR A 77 11.57 -8.15 5.56
N ASP A 78 10.82 -8.63 6.56
CA ASP A 78 9.42 -8.26 6.75
C ASP A 78 9.23 -6.75 6.99
N SER A 79 10.22 -6.10 7.60
CA SER A 79 10.23 -4.65 7.80
C SER A 79 10.33 -3.91 6.47
N ASP A 80 11.19 -4.38 5.55
CA ASP A 80 11.33 -3.78 4.22
C ASP A 80 10.03 -3.91 3.42
N LEU A 81 9.37 -5.08 3.50
CA LEU A 81 8.07 -5.29 2.85
C LEU A 81 6.98 -4.40 3.42
N ALA A 82 6.99 -4.15 4.74
CA ALA A 82 6.04 -3.23 5.38
C ALA A 82 6.24 -1.79 4.89
N VAL A 83 7.48 -1.33 4.79
CA VAL A 83 7.82 -0.01 4.23
C VAL A 83 7.43 0.09 2.75
N LEU A 84 7.69 -0.95 1.97
CA LEU A 84 7.27 -1.02 0.57
C LEU A 84 5.75 -0.91 0.44
N ALA A 85 4.98 -1.68 1.22
CA ALA A 85 3.52 -1.64 1.17
C ALA A 85 2.96 -0.28 1.59
N GLN A 86 3.62 0.42 2.53
CA GLN A 86 3.29 1.79 2.87
C GLN A 86 3.53 2.75 1.70
N LYS A 87 4.71 2.73 1.06
CA LYS A 87 5.01 3.54 -0.12
C LYS A 87 4.00 3.32 -1.26
N VAL A 88 3.60 2.08 -1.47
CA VAL A 88 2.59 1.72 -2.49
C VAL A 88 1.24 2.34 -2.14
N GLU A 89 0.78 2.24 -0.90
CA GLU A 89 -0.48 2.86 -0.49
C GLU A 89 -0.42 4.39 -0.62
N GLU A 90 0.66 5.03 -0.20
CA GLU A 90 0.85 6.48 -0.33
C GLU A 90 0.78 6.93 -1.80
N THR A 91 1.46 6.20 -2.68
CA THR A 91 1.43 6.43 -4.14
C THR A 91 0.01 6.34 -4.67
N ILE A 92 -0.71 5.27 -4.34
CA ILE A 92 -2.10 5.08 -4.78
C ILE A 92 -3.00 6.20 -4.25
N ARG A 93 -2.88 6.55 -2.97
CA ARG A 93 -3.72 7.59 -2.36
C ARG A 93 -3.44 8.99 -2.93
N SER A 94 -2.19 9.26 -3.30
CA SER A 94 -1.81 10.53 -3.93
C SER A 94 -2.52 10.78 -5.27
N THR A 95 -3.02 9.73 -5.94
CA THR A 95 -3.83 9.86 -7.16
C THR A 95 -5.21 10.46 -6.90
N GLY A 96 -5.68 10.45 -5.63
CA GLY A 96 -7.02 10.87 -5.24
C GLY A 96 -8.13 9.87 -5.59
N ALA A 97 -7.80 8.71 -6.16
CA ALA A 97 -8.78 7.70 -6.52
C ALA A 97 -9.37 7.02 -5.28
N SER A 98 -10.70 6.90 -5.22
CA SER A 98 -11.39 6.12 -4.18
C SER A 98 -11.43 4.62 -4.50
N GLN A 99 -11.25 4.26 -5.77
CA GLN A 99 -11.22 2.89 -6.27
C GLN A 99 -10.02 2.73 -7.20
N ILE A 100 -9.32 1.60 -7.09
CA ILE A 100 -8.17 1.28 -7.94
C ILE A 100 -8.23 -0.16 -8.43
N ASP A 101 -7.81 -0.42 -9.65
CA ASP A 101 -7.70 -1.77 -10.17
C ASP A 101 -6.54 -2.53 -9.52
N ALA A 102 -6.74 -3.82 -9.26
CA ALA A 102 -5.71 -4.66 -8.67
C ALA A 102 -4.42 -4.73 -9.52
N ASN A 103 -4.55 -4.55 -10.85
CA ASN A 103 -3.42 -4.47 -11.75
C ASN A 103 -2.57 -3.22 -11.48
N ASP A 104 -3.21 -2.07 -11.28
CA ASP A 104 -2.52 -0.81 -11.02
C ASP A 104 -1.79 -0.81 -9.68
N ILE A 105 -2.31 -1.55 -8.69
CA ILE A 105 -1.56 -1.82 -7.44
C ILE A 105 -0.27 -2.60 -7.74
N GLY A 106 -0.35 -3.62 -8.61
CA GLY A 106 0.83 -4.38 -9.05
C GLY A 106 1.85 -3.49 -9.75
N LEU A 107 1.40 -2.58 -10.61
CA LEU A 107 2.29 -1.61 -11.26
C LEU A 107 2.90 -0.62 -10.25
N ALA A 108 2.14 -0.18 -9.24
CA ALA A 108 2.62 0.71 -8.19
C ALA A 108 3.65 0.05 -7.25
N VAL A 109 3.69 -1.28 -7.18
CA VAL A 109 4.72 -2.04 -6.45
C VAL A 109 6.08 -1.98 -7.14
N LEU A 110 6.11 -1.85 -8.47
CA LEU A 110 7.33 -2.01 -9.26
C LEU A 110 8.44 -0.99 -8.90
N PRO A 111 8.17 0.33 -8.80
CA PRO A 111 9.21 1.30 -8.42
C PRO A 111 9.85 1.03 -7.05
N PRO A 112 9.11 0.91 -5.93
CA PRO A 112 9.74 0.66 -4.62
C PRO A 112 10.36 -0.73 -4.52
N LEU A 113 9.86 -1.73 -5.26
CA LEU A 113 10.48 -3.06 -5.30
C LEU A 113 11.82 -3.04 -6.04
N ARG A 114 11.94 -2.23 -7.10
CA ARG A 114 13.20 -2.05 -7.84
C ARG A 114 14.31 -1.46 -6.98
N GLU A 115 13.97 -0.44 -6.17
CA GLU A 115 14.90 0.16 -5.19
C GLU A 115 15.34 -0.85 -4.12
N LEU A 116 14.43 -1.74 -3.74
CA LEU A 116 14.64 -2.72 -2.68
C LEU A 116 15.50 -3.90 -3.15
N ASP A 117 15.14 -4.53 -4.26
CA ASP A 117 15.85 -5.68 -4.83
C ASP A 117 15.52 -5.87 -6.32
N GLU A 118 16.52 -5.70 -7.19
CA GLU A 118 16.35 -5.77 -8.65
C GLU A 118 15.91 -7.16 -9.16
N VAL A 119 16.34 -8.23 -8.48
CA VAL A 119 15.97 -9.61 -8.85
C VAL A 119 14.52 -9.90 -8.49
N ALA A 120 14.07 -9.49 -7.31
CA ALA A 120 12.67 -9.55 -6.91
C ALA A 120 11.80 -8.69 -7.83
N TYR A 121 12.28 -7.51 -8.22
CA TYR A 121 11.64 -6.67 -9.22
C TYR A 121 11.45 -7.42 -10.54
N LEU A 122 12.49 -8.01 -11.13
CA LEU A 122 12.38 -8.76 -12.40
C LEU A 122 11.38 -9.92 -12.30
N ARG A 123 11.40 -10.67 -11.20
CA ARG A 123 10.45 -11.77 -10.94
C ARG A 123 9.01 -11.29 -10.80
N PHE A 124 8.80 -10.10 -10.25
CA PHE A 124 7.47 -9.53 -10.08
C PHE A 124 6.98 -8.88 -11.39
N ALA A 125 7.85 -8.13 -12.06
CA ALA A 125 7.60 -7.47 -13.34
C ALA A 125 7.18 -8.46 -14.41
N SER A 126 7.80 -9.66 -14.47
CA SER A 126 7.43 -10.66 -15.48
C SER A 126 5.96 -11.07 -15.44
N VAL A 127 5.32 -11.02 -14.27
CA VAL A 127 3.90 -11.36 -14.10
C VAL A 127 2.99 -10.17 -14.44
N TYR A 128 3.35 -8.96 -14.02
CA TYR A 128 2.48 -7.78 -14.13
C TYR A 128 2.69 -6.94 -15.40
N GLN A 129 3.84 -7.09 -16.06
CA GLN A 129 4.14 -6.48 -17.36
C GLN A 129 4.07 -7.48 -18.51
N ALA A 130 3.58 -8.71 -18.25
CA ALA A 130 3.40 -9.78 -19.23
C ALA A 130 4.67 -10.05 -20.06
N PHE A 131 5.77 -10.42 -19.37
CA PHE A 131 6.98 -10.83 -20.09
C PHE A 131 6.73 -12.20 -20.71
N ASP A 132 6.71 -12.24 -22.03
CA ASP A 132 6.41 -13.45 -22.82
C ASP A 132 7.65 -13.94 -23.59
N SER A 133 8.75 -13.15 -23.60
CA SER A 133 9.96 -13.42 -24.36
C SER A 133 11.24 -13.14 -23.57
N LEU A 134 12.37 -13.68 -24.05
CA LEU A 134 13.69 -13.32 -23.54
C LEU A 134 14.01 -11.84 -23.79
N ASP A 135 13.51 -11.28 -24.88
CA ASP A 135 13.72 -9.86 -25.24
C ASP A 135 13.09 -8.91 -24.22
N ASP A 136 11.97 -9.29 -23.57
CA ASP A 136 11.35 -8.53 -22.49
C ASP A 136 12.28 -8.46 -21.26
N PHE A 137 12.92 -9.58 -20.93
CA PHE A 137 13.92 -9.62 -19.86
C PHE A 137 15.15 -8.80 -20.21
N GLU A 138 15.67 -8.92 -21.44
CA GLU A 138 16.81 -8.13 -21.88
C GLU A 138 16.52 -6.63 -21.81
N SER A 139 15.33 -6.21 -22.23
CA SER A 139 14.87 -4.82 -22.16
C SER A 139 14.80 -4.33 -20.72
N ALA A 140 14.20 -5.11 -19.81
CA ALA A 140 14.11 -4.77 -18.41
C ALA A 140 15.49 -4.70 -17.73
N ILE A 141 16.40 -5.63 -18.04
CA ILE A 141 17.79 -5.63 -17.55
C ILE A 141 18.54 -4.41 -18.09
N GLY A 142 18.33 -4.06 -19.37
CA GLY A 142 18.91 -2.88 -19.99
C GLY A 142 18.52 -1.59 -19.25
N GLN A 143 17.25 -1.45 -18.90
CA GLN A 143 16.76 -0.33 -18.08
C GLN A 143 17.41 -0.28 -16.70
N LEU A 144 17.48 -1.43 -16.00
CA LEU A 144 18.13 -1.52 -14.69
C LEU A 144 19.60 -1.09 -14.76
N ARG A 145 20.35 -1.57 -15.76
CA ARG A 145 21.76 -1.20 -15.94
C ARG A 145 21.95 0.29 -16.22
N ALA A 146 21.06 0.91 -17.00
CA ALA A 146 21.11 2.34 -17.29
C ALA A 146 20.84 3.19 -16.03
N GLU A 147 19.97 2.72 -15.14
CA GLU A 147 19.72 3.34 -13.84
C GLU A 147 20.88 3.11 -12.86
N HIS A 148 21.46 1.90 -12.81
CA HIS A 148 22.61 1.55 -11.96
C HIS A 148 23.87 2.35 -12.31
N GLY A 149 24.09 2.64 -13.60
CA GLY A 149 25.20 3.51 -14.05
C GLY A 149 25.13 4.95 -13.54
N ARG A 150 24.02 5.35 -12.91
CA ARG A 150 23.81 6.67 -12.30
C ARG A 150 23.93 6.67 -10.77
N LEU A 151 24.06 5.51 -10.11
CA LEU A 151 24.14 5.39 -8.65
C LEU A 151 25.54 4.90 -8.24
N PRO A 152 26.16 5.48 -7.19
CA PRO A 152 27.41 4.93 -6.66
C PRO A 152 27.15 3.52 -6.09
N ALA A 153 28.09 2.60 -6.33
CA ALA A 153 28.00 1.21 -5.89
C ALA A 153 27.66 1.11 -4.39
N ARG A 154 26.64 0.33 -4.03
CA ARG A 154 26.34 0.01 -2.62
C ARG A 154 27.53 -0.76 -2.03
N PRO A 155 27.98 -0.43 -0.81
CA PRO A 155 29.00 -1.23 -0.14
C PRO A 155 28.45 -2.64 0.06
N VAL A 156 29.23 -3.64 -0.35
CA VAL A 156 28.99 -5.04 0.02
C VAL A 156 29.62 -5.19 1.41
N GLU A 157 28.79 -5.46 2.43
CA GLU A 157 29.26 -5.93 3.75
C GLU A 157 29.63 -7.42 3.70
#